data_AF-A0A849WQE1-F1
#
_entry.id   AF-A0A849WQE1-F1
#
_cell.length_a   1.000
_cell.length_b   1.000
_cell.length_c   1.000
_cell.angle_alpha   90.00
_cell.angle_beta   90.00
_cell.angle_gamma   90.00
#
_symmetry.space_group_name_H-M   'P 1'
#
loop_
_entity.id
_entity.type
_entity.pdbx_description
1 polymer ?
#
loop_
_entity_poly.entity_id
_entity_poly.type
_entity_poly.pdbx_seq_one_letter_code
_entity_poly.pdbx_strand_id
1 'polypeptide(L)'
;MKKQVYFLFFFFALSVSMLFAEKSEIVRRAFFDIGSGATKMVVADVHVETGEIKILHEESEKVSYKLDLEMGTTNEFTASIQDKALLIMAKMKWNAVQKGAVQFAGIATSAFRTAKNGKEFADFMSKVFHFPIVVINQKEEAILGFIAAVKEEQQNLENIVVWDIGGGSMQMAMLAERGDYEIFYI
;
A
#
# COMPACT_ATOMS: atom_id res chain seq x y z
N MET A 1 -1.12 -46.32 -38.26
CA MET A 1 -2.23 -45.76 -37.48
C MET A 1 -1.87 -45.41 -36.02
N LYS A 2 -1.27 -46.29 -35.21
CA LYS A 2 -0.96 -45.97 -33.79
C LYS A 2 -0.04 -44.75 -33.56
N LYS A 3 0.99 -44.52 -34.39
CA LYS A 3 1.90 -43.36 -34.26
C LYS A 3 1.24 -41.99 -34.47
N GLN A 4 0.20 -41.89 -35.31
CA GLN A 4 -0.53 -40.64 -35.54
C GLN A 4 -1.41 -40.25 -34.33
N VAL A 5 -1.94 -41.25 -33.60
CA VAL A 5 -2.75 -41.01 -32.40
C VAL A 5 -1.89 -40.45 -31.26
N TYR A 6 -0.68 -40.97 -31.05
CA TYR A 6 0.25 -40.43 -30.04
C TYR A 6 0.71 -39.01 -30.39
N PHE A 7 0.89 -38.69 -31.67
CA PHE A 7 1.29 -37.35 -32.12
C PHE A 7 0.17 -36.31 -31.88
N LEU A 8 -1.09 -36.68 -32.14
CA LEU A 8 -2.25 -35.83 -31.83
C LEU A 8 -2.43 -35.64 -30.32
N PHE A 9 -2.24 -36.69 -29.51
CA PHE A 9 -2.30 -36.59 -28.05
C PHE A 9 -1.20 -35.71 -27.47
N PHE A 10 0.01 -35.77 -28.04
CA PHE A 10 1.13 -34.92 -27.63
C PHE A 10 0.88 -33.45 -27.99
N PHE A 11 0.36 -33.15 -29.18
CA PHE A 11 -0.03 -31.79 -29.57
C PHE A 11 -1.19 -31.24 -28.74
N PHE A 12 -2.18 -32.08 -28.41
CA PHE A 12 -3.29 -31.69 -27.54
C PHE A 12 -2.82 -31.46 -26.10
N ALA A 13 -1.91 -32.30 -25.58
CA ALA A 13 -1.31 -32.07 -24.27
C ALA A 13 -0.45 -30.79 -24.25
N LEU A 14 0.27 -30.49 -25.33
CA LEU A 14 1.07 -29.26 -25.46
C LEU A 14 0.21 -28.00 -25.60
N SER A 15 -0.90 -28.06 -26.34
CA SER A 15 -1.84 -26.95 -26.48
C SER A 15 -2.64 -26.71 -25.21
N VAL A 16 -2.99 -27.78 -24.48
CA VAL A 16 -3.61 -27.68 -23.16
C VAL A 16 -2.62 -27.14 -22.14
N SER A 17 -1.36 -27.58 -22.14
CA SER A 17 -0.32 -26.99 -21.27
C SER A 17 0.00 -25.53 -21.62
N MET A 18 -0.16 -25.11 -22.88
CA MET A 18 -0.07 -23.69 -23.29
C MET A 18 -1.32 -22.88 -22.92
N LEU A 19 -2.51 -23.51 -22.89
CA LEU A 19 -3.73 -22.91 -22.34
C LEU A 19 -3.67 -22.77 -20.81
N PHE A 20 -2.85 -23.61 -20.16
CA PHE A 20 -2.48 -23.52 -18.74
C PHE A 20 -1.13 -22.83 -18.51
N ALA A 21 -0.48 -22.28 -19.53
CA ALA A 21 0.60 -21.32 -19.31
C ALA A 21 -0.06 -20.15 -18.60
N GLU A 22 0.30 -19.98 -17.32
CA GLU A 22 -0.34 -19.08 -16.37
C GLU A 22 -0.70 -17.76 -17.05
N LYS A 23 -1.99 -17.42 -17.03
CA LYS A 23 -2.42 -16.07 -17.33
C LYS A 23 -1.80 -15.22 -16.24
N SER A 24 -0.64 -14.65 -16.54
CA SER A 24 0.07 -13.79 -15.62
C SER A 24 -0.83 -12.56 -15.39
N GLU A 25 -1.57 -12.60 -14.28
CA GLU A 25 -2.71 -11.71 -14.10
C GLU A 25 -2.17 -10.35 -13.64
N ILE A 26 -2.22 -9.37 -14.53
CA ILE A 26 -2.05 -7.97 -14.15
C ILE A 26 -3.37 -7.51 -13.54
N VAL A 27 -3.34 -7.16 -12.26
CA VAL A 27 -4.50 -6.66 -11.53
C VAL A 27 -4.30 -5.18 -11.23
N ARG A 28 -5.28 -4.35 -11.62
CA ARG A 28 -5.28 -2.94 -11.28
C ARG A 28 -5.74 -2.73 -9.84
N ARG A 29 -4.85 -2.21 -9.00
CA ARG A 29 -5.07 -1.97 -7.58
C ARG A 29 -5.01 -0.49 -7.25
N ALA A 30 -5.69 -0.09 -6.20
CA ALA A 30 -5.54 1.21 -5.56
C ALA A 30 -5.07 1.04 -4.11
N PHE A 31 -4.07 1.82 -3.72
CA PHE A 31 -3.52 1.81 -2.36
C PHE A 31 -3.63 3.19 -1.72
N PHE A 32 -4.04 3.24 -0.46
CA PHE A 32 -4.20 4.45 0.32
C PHE A 32 -3.16 4.52 1.43
N ASP A 33 -2.37 5.60 1.45
CA ASP A 33 -1.46 5.93 2.54
C ASP A 33 -2.05 7.10 3.33
N ILE A 34 -2.59 6.80 4.52
CA ILE A 34 -3.25 7.75 5.41
C ILE A 34 -2.24 8.25 6.45
N GLY A 35 -1.42 9.20 6.00
CA GLY A 35 -0.39 9.84 6.81
C GLY A 35 -0.90 10.97 7.71
N SER A 36 -0.03 11.45 8.60
CA SER A 36 -0.33 12.48 9.59
C SER A 36 -0.77 13.85 9.04
N GLY A 37 -0.28 14.22 7.85
CA GLY A 37 -0.54 15.54 7.25
C GLY A 37 -1.39 15.50 5.97
N ALA A 38 -1.40 14.35 5.30
CA ALA A 38 -2.05 14.16 4.02
C ALA A 38 -2.43 12.69 3.84
N THR A 39 -3.45 12.45 3.04
CA THR A 39 -3.79 11.12 2.53
C THR A 39 -3.38 11.05 1.07
N LYS A 40 -2.67 10.00 0.69
CA LYS A 40 -2.26 9.72 -0.69
C LYS A 40 -3.01 8.51 -1.21
N MET A 41 -3.27 8.50 -2.51
CA MET A 41 -3.83 7.35 -3.21
C MET A 41 -3.02 7.09 -4.49
N VAL A 42 -2.66 5.84 -4.71
CA VAL A 42 -1.94 5.38 -5.92
C VAL A 42 -2.78 4.32 -6.60
N VAL A 43 -2.99 4.47 -7.92
CA VAL A 43 -3.54 3.41 -8.78
C VAL A 43 -2.39 2.82 -9.60
N ALA A 44 -2.25 1.51 -9.57
CA ALA A 44 -1.20 0.81 -10.30
C ALA A 44 -1.69 -0.51 -10.89
N ASP A 45 -1.12 -0.89 -12.03
CA ASP A 45 -1.18 -2.25 -12.55
C ASP A 45 -0.12 -3.09 -11.82
N VAL A 46 -0.55 -4.17 -11.16
CA VAL A 46 0.32 -5.05 -10.36
C VAL A 46 0.32 -6.44 -10.97
N HIS A 47 1.51 -6.90 -11.37
CA HIS A 47 1.69 -8.26 -11.86
C HIS A 47 1.69 -9.23 -10.67
N VAL A 48 0.68 -10.09 -10.56
CA VAL A 48 0.42 -10.89 -9.34
C VAL A 48 1.56 -11.86 -9.01
N GLU A 49 2.25 -12.40 -10.02
CA GLU A 49 3.33 -13.38 -9.84
C GLU A 49 4.69 -12.73 -9.56
N THR A 50 5.00 -11.62 -10.24
CA THR A 50 6.36 -11.03 -10.20
C THR A 50 6.46 -9.86 -9.23
N GLY A 51 5.33 -9.28 -8.80
CA GLY A 51 5.32 -8.07 -7.96
C GLY A 51 5.78 -6.80 -8.70
N GLU A 52 5.89 -6.86 -10.03
CA GLU A 52 6.10 -5.66 -10.85
C GLU A 52 4.90 -4.72 -10.70
N ILE A 53 5.20 -3.44 -10.45
CA ILE A 53 4.20 -2.39 -10.22
C ILE A 53 4.41 -1.33 -11.28
N LYS A 54 3.36 -1.03 -12.04
CA LYS A 54 3.31 0.10 -12.96
C LYS A 54 2.31 1.12 -12.46
N ILE A 55 2.81 2.23 -11.93
CA ILE A 55 1.96 3.34 -11.48
C ILE A 55 1.24 3.97 -12.67
N LEU A 56 -0.06 4.19 -12.51
CA LEU A 56 -0.94 4.78 -13.54
C LEU A 56 -1.48 6.14 -13.12
N HIS A 57 -1.66 6.34 -11.82
CA HIS A 57 -2.20 7.57 -11.26
C HIS A 57 -1.79 7.71 -9.80
N GLU A 58 -1.52 8.94 -9.39
CA GLU A 58 -1.25 9.31 -8.00
C GLU A 58 -2.00 10.60 -7.69
N GLU A 59 -2.56 10.68 -6.49
CA GLU A 59 -3.10 11.93 -5.95
C GLU A 59 -2.84 12.02 -4.44
N SER A 60 -2.78 13.25 -3.94
CA SER A 60 -2.49 13.56 -2.54
C SER A 60 -3.37 14.72 -2.09
N GLU A 61 -4.07 14.54 -0.98
CA GLU A 61 -5.01 15.51 -0.44
C GLU A 61 -4.67 15.80 1.03
N LYS A 62 -4.67 17.08 1.41
CA LYS A 62 -4.27 17.50 2.76
C LYS A 62 -5.37 17.21 3.77
N VAL A 63 -5.11 16.25 4.66
CA VAL A 63 -5.91 15.93 5.85
C VAL A 63 -5.00 16.02 7.06
N SER A 64 -5.05 17.16 7.76
CA SER A 64 -4.08 17.52 8.80
C SER A 64 -4.40 16.87 10.14
N TYR A 65 -4.41 15.53 10.17
CA TYR A 65 -4.71 14.73 11.36
C TYR A 65 -3.83 15.08 12.56
N LYS A 66 -2.51 15.27 12.36
CA LYS A 66 -1.61 15.63 13.46
C LYS A 66 -1.93 17.00 14.05
N LEU A 67 -2.19 17.99 13.19
CA LEU A 67 -2.57 19.33 13.62
C LEU A 67 -3.89 19.31 14.39
N ASP A 68 -4.86 18.51 13.95
CA ASP A 68 -6.13 18.34 14.65
C ASP A 68 -5.92 17.79 16.07
N LEU A 69 -5.06 16.79 16.24
CA LEU A 69 -4.69 16.26 17.56
C LEU A 69 -3.97 17.28 18.43
N GLU A 70 -3.06 18.07 17.87
CA GLU A 70 -2.30 19.11 18.58
C GLU A 70 -3.18 20.27 19.05
N MET A 71 -4.24 20.59 18.29
CA MET A 71 -5.21 21.62 18.65
C MET A 71 -6.29 21.11 19.61
N GLY A 72 -6.52 19.80 19.64
CA GLY A 72 -7.50 19.15 20.51
C GLY A 72 -7.04 19.02 21.96
N THR A 73 -8.00 18.81 22.86
CA THR A 73 -7.72 18.60 24.30
C THR A 73 -7.83 17.13 24.74
N THR A 74 -8.46 16.28 23.92
CA THR A 74 -8.75 14.88 24.26
C THR A 74 -7.74 13.88 23.69
N ASN A 75 -6.85 14.34 22.79
CA ASN A 75 -6.00 13.49 21.95
C ASN A 75 -6.82 12.48 21.11
N GLU A 76 -7.93 12.96 20.57
CA GLU A 76 -8.83 12.25 19.67
C GLU A 76 -9.05 13.10 18.42
N PHE A 77 -9.26 12.44 17.28
CA PHE A 77 -9.68 13.12 16.07
C PHE A 77 -11.05 13.75 16.26
N THR A 78 -11.15 15.05 15.98
CA THR A 78 -12.42 15.77 16.03
C THR A 78 -13.40 15.24 14.98
N ALA A 79 -14.71 15.44 15.19
CA ALA A 79 -15.70 15.09 14.17
C ALA A 79 -15.42 15.79 12.82
N SER A 80 -14.95 17.04 12.86
CA SER A 80 -14.61 17.83 11.67
C SER A 80 -13.52 17.17 10.82
N ILE A 81 -12.42 16.70 11.44
CA ILE A 81 -11.35 16.04 10.67
C ILE A 81 -11.80 14.67 10.15
N GLN A 82 -12.64 13.96 10.91
CA GLN A 82 -13.21 12.67 10.49
C GLN A 82 -14.12 12.84 9.27
N ASP A 83 -15.03 13.82 9.28
CA ASP A 83 -15.92 14.12 8.15
C ASP A 83 -15.12 14.52 6.90
N LYS A 84 -14.11 15.38 7.09
CA LYS A 84 -13.20 15.79 6.02
C LYS A 84 -12.46 14.58 5.41
N ALA A 85 -11.94 13.70 6.25
CA ALA A 85 -11.25 12.49 5.84
C ALA A 85 -12.16 11.57 5.02
N LEU A 86 -13.38 11.34 5.48
CA LEU A 86 -14.36 10.51 4.78
C LEU A 86 -14.72 11.08 3.41
N LEU A 87 -14.90 12.40 3.29
CA LEU A 87 -15.19 13.05 2.02
C LEU A 87 -14.04 12.89 1.02
N ILE A 88 -12.80 13.11 1.47
CA ILE A 88 -11.60 12.96 0.64
C ILE A 88 -11.41 11.51 0.22
N MET A 89 -11.54 10.56 1.14
CA MET A 89 -11.44 9.13 0.86
C MET A 89 -12.52 8.66 -0.14
N ALA A 90 -13.75 9.17 -0.02
CA ALA A 90 -14.83 8.87 -0.97
C ALA A 90 -14.50 9.38 -2.38
N LYS A 91 -14.01 10.63 -2.50
CA LYS A 91 -13.55 11.21 -3.77
C LYS A 91 -12.40 10.39 -4.37
N MET A 92 -11.38 10.06 -3.57
CA MET A 92 -10.23 9.30 -4.03
C MET A 92 -10.61 7.88 -4.48
N LYS A 93 -11.47 7.20 -3.72
CA LYS A 93 -12.00 5.89 -4.11
C LYS A 93 -12.78 5.97 -5.43
N TRP A 94 -13.62 7.00 -5.60
CA TRP A 94 -14.31 7.22 -6.86
C TRP A 94 -13.34 7.38 -8.02
N ASN A 95 -12.31 8.22 -7.87
CA ASN A 95 -11.28 8.42 -8.89
C ASN A 95 -10.57 7.10 -9.23
N ALA A 96 -10.19 6.31 -8.22
CA ALA A 96 -9.55 5.01 -8.41
C ALA A 96 -10.43 4.03 -9.21
N VAL A 97 -11.74 3.97 -8.90
CA VAL A 97 -12.71 3.16 -9.65
C VAL A 97 -12.80 3.63 -11.11
N GLN A 98 -12.85 4.95 -11.36
CA GLN A 98 -12.86 5.49 -12.72
C GLN A 98 -11.58 5.18 -13.50
N LYS A 99 -10.47 4.95 -12.80
CA LYS A 99 -9.20 4.47 -13.41
C LYS A 99 -9.16 2.95 -13.58
N GLY A 100 -10.21 2.22 -13.18
CA GLY A 100 -10.33 0.79 -13.34
C GLY A 100 -9.72 -0.04 -12.21
N ALA A 101 -9.44 0.54 -11.05
CA ALA A 101 -9.01 -0.23 -9.89
C ALA A 101 -10.12 -1.19 -9.43
N VAL A 102 -9.77 -2.46 -9.25
CA VAL A 102 -10.69 -3.53 -8.82
C VAL A 102 -10.38 -4.05 -7.42
N GLN A 103 -9.21 -3.74 -6.88
CA GLN A 103 -8.79 -4.10 -5.53
C GLN A 103 -8.27 -2.86 -4.80
N PHE A 104 -8.55 -2.80 -3.50
CA PHE A 104 -8.28 -1.64 -2.65
C PHE A 104 -7.67 -2.10 -1.33
N ALA A 105 -6.72 -1.35 -0.82
CA ALA A 105 -6.17 -1.51 0.52
C ALA A 105 -5.61 -0.18 1.01
N GLY A 106 -5.46 -0.01 2.32
CA GLY A 106 -4.79 1.14 2.86
C GLY A 106 -4.09 0.89 4.18
N ILE A 107 -3.17 1.78 4.50
CA ILE A 107 -2.50 1.85 5.79
C ILE A 107 -2.71 3.22 6.41
N ALA A 108 -2.74 3.27 7.73
CA ALA A 108 -2.73 4.51 8.48
C ALA A 108 -1.55 4.53 9.45
N THR A 109 -0.88 5.68 9.57
CA THR A 109 0.42 5.75 10.25
C THR A 109 0.36 6.57 11.55
N SER A 110 1.37 7.41 11.81
CA SER A 110 1.65 7.97 13.13
C SER A 110 0.45 8.64 13.80
N ALA A 111 -0.26 9.55 13.12
CA ALA A 111 -1.41 10.22 13.73
C ALA A 111 -2.47 9.23 14.23
N PHE A 112 -2.75 8.17 13.46
CA PHE A 112 -3.73 7.13 13.83
C PHE A 112 -3.24 6.23 14.97
N ARG A 113 -1.93 5.99 15.09
CA ARG A 113 -1.36 5.30 16.26
C ARG A 113 -1.49 6.12 17.53
N THR A 114 -1.33 7.45 17.42
CA THR A 114 -1.29 8.35 18.59
C THR A 114 -2.67 8.78 19.07
N ALA A 115 -3.66 8.87 18.18
CA ALA A 115 -5.02 9.26 18.53
C ALA A 115 -5.72 8.15 19.34
N LYS A 116 -6.39 8.50 20.44
CA LYS A 116 -7.12 7.51 21.26
C LYS A 116 -8.23 6.80 20.48
N ASN A 117 -8.92 7.53 19.59
CA ASN A 117 -9.95 7.00 18.70
C ASN A 117 -9.39 6.63 17.30
N GLY A 118 -8.07 6.63 17.10
CA GLY A 118 -7.47 6.40 15.78
C GLY A 118 -7.77 5.02 15.22
N LYS A 119 -7.61 3.97 16.04
CA LYS A 119 -7.93 2.59 15.61
C LYS A 119 -9.42 2.42 15.30
N GLU A 120 -10.29 2.94 16.17
CA GLU A 120 -11.74 2.89 15.96
C GLU A 120 -12.13 3.59 14.65
N PHE A 121 -11.54 4.75 14.38
CA PHE A 121 -11.79 5.51 13.15
C PHE A 121 -11.29 4.78 11.90
N ALA A 122 -10.12 4.13 11.95
CA ALA A 122 -9.62 3.29 10.85
C ALA A 122 -10.53 2.06 10.60
N ASP A 123 -11.00 1.40 11.66
CA ASP A 123 -11.93 0.29 11.58
C ASP A 123 -13.28 0.74 10.98
N PHE A 124 -13.74 1.95 11.37
CA PHE A 124 -14.93 2.57 10.80
C PHE A 124 -14.77 2.86 9.29
N MET A 125 -13.66 3.49 8.88
CA MET A 125 -13.36 3.74 7.47
C MET A 125 -13.32 2.43 6.67
N SER A 126 -12.71 1.37 7.22
CA SER A 126 -12.66 0.06 6.57
C SER A 126 -14.07 -0.49 6.26
N LYS A 127 -14.99 -0.35 7.22
CA LYS A 127 -16.40 -0.78 7.05
C LYS A 127 -17.12 0.07 6.01
N VAL A 128 -17.01 1.40 6.08
CA VAL A 128 -17.66 2.33 5.15
C VAL A 128 -17.18 2.11 3.72
N PHE A 129 -15.87 1.97 3.53
CA PHE A 129 -15.27 1.83 2.20
C PHE A 129 -15.14 0.39 1.72
N HIS A 130 -15.48 -0.61 2.52
CA HIS A 130 -15.46 -2.01 2.14
C HIS A 130 -14.09 -2.50 1.65
N PHE A 131 -13.01 -2.02 2.27
CA PHE A 131 -11.64 -2.52 2.04
C PHE A 131 -10.80 -2.34 3.30
N PRO A 132 -9.73 -3.13 3.52
CA PRO A 132 -8.96 -3.06 4.75
C PRO A 132 -8.14 -1.77 4.82
N ILE A 133 -8.27 -1.05 5.93
CA ILE A 133 -7.40 0.05 6.35
C ILE A 133 -6.76 -0.36 7.67
N VAL A 134 -5.46 -0.61 7.67
CA VAL A 134 -4.74 -1.12 8.83
C VAL A 134 -3.87 -0.02 9.45
N VAL A 135 -4.00 0.19 10.75
CA VAL A 135 -3.04 1.03 11.49
C VAL A 135 -1.77 0.20 11.70
N ILE A 136 -0.70 0.58 11.01
CA ILE A 136 0.59 -0.13 11.10
C ILE A 136 1.47 0.48 12.18
N ASN A 137 2.34 -0.34 12.79
CA ASN A 137 3.33 0.13 13.74
C ASN A 137 4.50 0.86 13.03
N GLN A 138 5.30 1.58 13.80
CA GLN A 138 6.38 2.41 13.25
C GLN A 138 7.50 1.57 12.59
N LYS A 139 7.71 0.33 13.05
CA LYS A 139 8.66 -0.63 12.45
C LYS A 139 8.20 -1.08 11.08
N GLU A 140 6.92 -1.45 10.94
CA GLU A 140 6.31 -1.83 9.67
C GLU A 140 6.40 -0.68 8.65
N GLU A 141 6.12 0.55 9.09
CA GLU A 141 6.24 1.76 8.27
C GLU A 141 7.68 1.95 7.77
N ALA A 142 8.68 1.82 8.65
CA ALA A 142 10.09 1.93 8.28
C ALA A 142 10.53 0.86 7.26
N ILE A 143 10.09 -0.39 7.44
CA ILE A 143 10.41 -1.50 6.53
C ILE A 143 9.77 -1.28 5.16
N LEU A 144 8.48 -0.91 5.12
CA LEU A 144 7.78 -0.62 3.88
C LEU A 144 8.41 0.56 3.14
N GLY A 145 8.76 1.63 3.87
CA GLY A 145 9.46 2.79 3.32
C GLY A 145 10.82 2.42 2.73
N PHE A 146 11.60 1.58 3.43
CA PHE A 146 12.87 1.08 2.92
C PHE A 146 12.68 0.28 1.62
N ILE A 147 11.80 -0.73 1.62
CA ILE A 147 11.53 -1.57 0.45
C ILE A 147 11.09 -0.73 -0.74
N ALA A 148 10.22 0.25 -0.52
CA ALA A 148 9.76 1.15 -1.56
C ALA A 148 10.90 2.01 -2.14
N ALA A 149 11.75 2.57 -1.28
CA ALA A 149 12.84 3.45 -1.69
C ALA A 149 13.96 2.72 -2.47
N VAL A 150 14.24 1.45 -2.13
CA VAL A 150 15.30 0.68 -2.78
C VAL A 150 14.83 -0.18 -3.94
N LYS A 151 13.52 -0.18 -4.27
CA LYS A 151 12.93 -1.11 -5.24
C LYS A 151 13.58 -1.04 -6.63
N GLU A 152 13.96 0.14 -7.09
CA GLU A 152 14.59 0.35 -8.40
C GLU A 152 16.13 0.39 -8.33
N GLU A 153 16.70 0.23 -7.13
CA GLU A 153 18.14 0.30 -6.92
C GLU A 153 18.82 -1.01 -7.33
N GLN A 154 19.87 -0.89 -8.16
CA GLN A 154 20.64 -2.03 -8.66
C GLN A 154 21.97 -2.21 -7.91
N GLN A 155 22.27 -1.30 -6.98
CA GLN A 155 23.48 -1.30 -6.15
C GLN A 155 23.38 -2.23 -4.95
N ASN A 156 24.52 -2.46 -4.29
CA ASN A 156 24.58 -3.19 -3.03
C ASN A 156 23.80 -2.45 -1.94
N LEU A 157 22.73 -3.08 -1.45
CA LEU A 157 21.81 -2.52 -0.46
C LEU A 157 22.44 -2.37 0.95
N GLU A 158 23.56 -3.03 1.24
CA GLU A 158 24.22 -3.08 2.55
C GLU A 158 24.67 -1.69 3.07
N ASN A 159 24.79 -0.69 2.19
CA ASN A 159 25.23 0.67 2.54
C ASN A 159 24.12 1.73 2.39
N ILE A 160 22.87 1.31 2.24
CA ILE A 160 21.75 2.24 2.06
C ILE A 160 21.06 2.47 3.40
N VAL A 161 20.94 3.74 3.77
CA VAL A 161 20.06 4.18 4.85
C VAL A 161 18.91 4.95 4.22
N VAL A 162 17.69 4.51 4.48
CA VAL A 162 16.47 5.22 4.10
C VAL A 162 15.99 5.98 5.32
N TRP A 163 15.85 7.30 5.19
CA TRP A 163 15.31 8.17 6.22
C TRP A 163 13.94 8.67 5.79
N ASP A 164 12.89 8.13 6.41
CA ASP A 164 11.51 8.58 6.24
C ASP A 164 11.18 9.66 7.27
N ILE A 165 10.74 10.82 6.78
CA ILE A 165 10.39 11.98 7.60
C ILE A 165 8.94 12.34 7.30
N GLY A 166 8.05 11.91 8.19
CA GLY A 166 6.63 12.21 8.14
C GLY A 166 6.21 13.36 9.05
N GLY A 167 4.98 13.82 8.89
CA GLY A 167 4.43 14.91 9.71
C GLY A 167 4.12 14.55 11.17
N GLY A 168 4.36 13.31 11.60
CA GLY A 168 4.15 12.90 12.99
C GLY A 168 5.09 11.80 13.50
N SER A 169 6.03 11.35 12.68
CA SER A 169 7.08 10.40 13.05
C SER A 169 8.22 10.50 12.06
N MET A 170 9.39 10.06 12.48
CA MET A 170 10.54 9.86 11.63
C MET A 170 11.21 8.53 11.97
N GLN A 171 11.79 7.90 10.95
CA GLN A 171 12.36 6.57 11.03
C GLN A 171 13.56 6.50 10.09
N MET A 172 14.63 5.85 10.53
CA MET A 172 15.71 5.44 9.65
C MET A 172 15.73 3.91 9.58
N ALA A 173 15.88 3.36 8.39
CA ALA A 173 15.97 1.92 8.16
C ALA A 173 17.16 1.60 7.27
N MET A 174 17.83 0.49 7.57
CA MET A 174 18.87 -0.10 6.73
C MET A 174 18.83 -1.62 6.79
N LEU A 175 19.44 -2.26 5.78
CA LEU A 175 19.61 -3.71 5.75
C LEU A 175 20.95 -4.06 6.41
N ALA A 176 20.93 -4.85 7.48
CA ALA A 176 22.13 -5.36 8.13
C ALA A 176 22.76 -6.49 7.30
N GLU A 177 24.07 -6.75 7.50
CA GLU A 177 24.81 -7.82 6.83
C GLU A 177 24.18 -9.22 7.01
N ARG A 178 23.38 -9.41 8.06
CA ARG A 178 22.68 -10.68 8.35
C ARG A 178 21.35 -10.84 7.60
N GLY A 179 20.94 -9.82 6.83
CA GLY A 179 19.66 -9.77 6.11
C GLY A 179 18.48 -9.26 6.94
N ASP A 180 18.69 -8.85 8.19
CA ASP A 180 17.66 -8.24 9.04
C ASP A 180 17.58 -6.71 8.82
N TYR A 181 16.43 -6.12 9.13
CA TYR A 181 16.28 -4.66 9.14
C TYR A 181 16.70 -4.05 10.48
N GLU A 182 17.65 -3.12 10.45
CA GLU A 182 17.97 -2.24 11.58
C GLU A 182 17.18 -0.95 11.46
N ILE A 183 16.49 -0.58 12.54
CA ILE A 183 15.54 0.54 12.55
C ILE A 183 15.86 1.45 13.73
N PHE A 184 16.01 2.72 13.43
CA PHE A 184 16.25 3.77 14.40
C PHE A 184 15.05 4.71 14.40
N TYR A 185 14.51 4.96 15.59
CA TYR A 185 13.46 5.94 15.82
C TYR A 185 14.10 7.21 16.36
N ILE A 186 13.71 8.35 15.81
CA ILE A 186 14.13 9.67 16.29
C ILE A 186 12.88 10.38 16.80
#